data_AF-A0A6I3MJG9-F1
#
_entry.id   AF-A0A6I3MJG9-F1
#
_cell.length_a   1.000
_cell.length_b   1.000
_cell.length_c   1.000
_cell.angle_alpha   90.00
_cell.angle_beta   90.00
_cell.angle_gamma   90.00
#
_symmetry.space_group_name_H-M   'P 1'
#
loop_
_entity.id
_entity.type
_entity.pdbx_description
1 polymer ?
#
loop_
_entity_poly.entity_id
_entity_poly.type
_entity_poly.pdbx_seq_one_letter_code
_entity_poly.pdbx_strand_id
1 'polypeptide(L)' 'MNLKRFFGGLLTILGIVGLIYTAVIFAGTSGGTRDIKSLIIYGILGIVFFTSGISLVRTTKDES' A
#
# COMPACT_ATOMS: atom_id res chain seq x y z
N MET A 1 -1.97 -17.99 -14.57
CA MET A 1 -2.41 -16.65 -14.13
C MET A 1 -1.54 -15.61 -14.81
N ASN A 2 -2.12 -14.51 -15.27
CA ASN A 2 -1.34 -13.42 -15.84
C ASN A 2 -0.37 -12.84 -14.80
N LEU A 3 0.91 -12.75 -15.15
CA LEU A 3 1.97 -12.28 -14.25
C LEU A 3 1.64 -10.88 -13.70
N LYS A 4 1.11 -10.00 -14.55
CA LYS A 4 0.64 -8.66 -14.17
C LYS A 4 -0.46 -8.72 -13.10
N ARG A 5 -1.42 -9.64 -13.20
CA ARG A 5 -2.50 -9.82 -12.22
C ARG A 5 -1.98 -10.35 -10.89
N PHE A 6 -0.99 -11.24 -10.90
CA PHE A 6 -0.33 -11.73 -9.69
C PHE A 6 0.42 -10.60 -8.96
N PHE A 7 1.27 -9.86 -9.67
CA PHE A 7 1.98 -8.71 -9.09
C PHE A 7 1.02 -7.62 -8.60
N GLY A 8 -0.07 -7.38 -9.32
CA GLY A 8 -1.10 -6.43 -8.90
C GLY A 8 -1.72 -6.85 -7.57
N GLY A 9 -2.11 -8.12 -7.43
CA GLY A 9 -2.64 -8.67 -6.18
C GLY A 9 -1.64 -8.58 -5.03
N LEU A 10 -0.37 -8.96 -5.27
CA LEU A 10 0.70 -8.86 -4.27
C LEU A 10 0.90 -7.41 -3.80
N LEU A 11 0.96 -6.47 -4.73
CA LEU A 11 1.17 -5.04 -4.44
C LEU A 11 -0.02 -4.45 -3.67
N THR A 12 -1.25 -4.86 -3.99
CA THR A 12 -2.45 -4.46 -3.23
C THR A 12 -2.40 -4.97 -1.78
N ILE A 13 -2.01 -6.23 -1.56
CA ILE A 13 -1.85 -6.80 -0.21
C ILE A 13 -0.79 -6.03 0.57
N LEU A 14 0.37 -5.75 -0.04
CA LEU A 14 1.42 -4.94 0.58
C LEU A 14 0.94 -3.52 0.91
N GLY A 15 0.15 -2.90 0.02
CA GLY A 15 -0.47 -1.60 0.26
C GLY A 15 -1.40 -1.61 1.46
N ILE A 16 -2.26 -2.63 1.58
CA ILE A 16 -3.17 -2.80 2.74
C ILE A 16 -2.36 -2.93 4.03
N VAL A 17 -1.33 -3.79 4.05
CA VAL A 17 -0.46 -3.96 5.21
C VAL A 17 0.23 -2.65 5.60
N GLY A 18 0.73 -1.88 4.62
CA GLY A 18 1.36 -0.57 4.86
C GLY A 18 0.39 0.47 5.45
N LEU A 19 -0.85 0.51 4.98
CA LEU A 19 -1.89 1.39 5.52
C LEU A 19 -2.28 0.99 6.95
N ILE A 20 -2.44 -0.31 7.21
CA ILE A 20 -2.70 -0.82 8.57
C ILE A 20 -1.53 -0.46 9.49
N TYR A 21 -0.29 -0.65 9.05
CA TYR A 21 0.88 -0.30 9.86
C TYR A 21 0.95 1.20 10.17
N THR A 22 0.58 2.05 9.21
CA THR A 22 0.45 3.50 9.44
C THR A 22 -0.57 3.80 10.54
N ALA A 23 -1.73 3.11 10.53
CA ALA A 23 -2.74 3.27 11.57
C ALA A 23 -2.25 2.80 12.94
N VAL A 24 -1.48 1.71 13.00
CA VAL A 24 -0.86 1.23 14.25
C VAL A 24 0.12 2.26 14.82
N ILE A 25 0.99 2.82 13.98
CA ILE A 25 1.91 3.89 14.42
C ILE A 25 1.12 5.09 14.92
N PHE A 26 0.09 5.51 14.18
CA PHE A 26 -0.72 6.66 14.55
C PHE A 26 -1.36 6.51 15.92
N ALA A 27 -1.90 5.32 16.21
CA ALA A 27 -2.54 5.02 17.48
C ALA A 27 -1.56 5.03 18.68
N GLY A 28 -0.27 4.73 18.45
CA GLY A 28 0.76 4.67 19.49
C GLY A 28 1.63 5.93 19.61
N THR A 29 1.32 6.99 18.86
CA THR A 29 2.19 8.15 18.71
C THR A 29 1.90 9.24 19.72
N SER A 30 2.94 9.97 20.16
CA SER A 30 2.82 11.09 21.12
C SER A 30 2.97 12.47 20.46
N GLY A 31 2.99 12.52 19.12
CA GLY A 31 2.98 13.76 18.34
C GLY A 31 4.36 14.38 18.10
N GLY A 32 5.45 13.63 18.29
CA GLY A 32 6.81 14.13 18.03
C GLY A 32 7.11 14.36 16.54
N THR A 33 8.13 15.16 16.22
CA THR A 33 8.53 15.39 14.81
C THR A 33 8.91 14.11 14.07
N ARG A 34 9.50 13.14 14.77
CA ARG A 34 9.86 11.83 14.20
C ARG A 34 8.61 11.03 13.83
N ASP A 35 7.64 11.01 14.72
CA ASP A 35 6.35 10.34 14.55
C ASP A 35 5.62 10.83 13.31
N ILE A 36 5.51 12.15 13.16
CA ILE A 36 4.84 12.79 12.01
C ILE A 36 5.54 12.39 10.71
N LYS A 37 6.89 12.39 10.68
CA LYS A 37 7.65 11.94 9.51
C LYS A 37 7.37 10.47 9.18
N SER A 38 7.37 9.59 10.18
CA SER A 38 7.08 8.17 9.98
C SER A 38 5.67 7.94 9.45
N LEU A 39 4.67 8.65 9.99
CA LEU A 39 3.28 8.58 9.51
C LEU A 39 3.13 8.99 8.05
N ILE A 40 3.79 10.08 7.65
CA ILE A 40 3.77 10.54 6.26
C ILE A 40 4.44 9.51 5.35
N ILE A 41 5.61 8.99 5.73
CA ILE A 41 6.36 8.03 4.90
C ILE A 41 5.54 6.76 4.71
N TYR A 42 5.07 6.12 5.78
CA TYR A 42 4.35 4.85 5.69
C TYR A 42 2.95 5.04 5.09
N GLY A 43 2.28 6.15 5.40
CA GLY A 43 0.97 6.47 4.84
C GLY A 43 1.02 6.65 3.32
N ILE A 44 1.96 7.46 2.83
CA ILE A 44 2.13 7.68 1.39
C ILE A 44 2.56 6.38 0.70
N LEU A 45 3.51 5.63 1.26
CA LEU A 45 3.94 4.35 0.68
C LEU A 45 2.78 3.34 0.57
N GLY A 46 1.96 3.23 1.62
CA GLY A 46 0.78 2.36 1.63
C GLY A 46 -0.23 2.76 0.54
N ILE A 47 -0.52 4.05 0.39
CA ILE A 47 -1.41 4.57 -0.65
C ILE A 47 -0.86 4.28 -2.05
N VAL A 48 0.42 4.55 -2.28
CA VAL A 48 1.07 4.32 -3.58
C VAL A 48 0.99 2.85 -3.96
N PHE A 49 1.37 1.93 -3.06
CA PHE A 49 1.31 0.50 -3.35
C PHE A 49 -0.13 0.03 -3.57
N PHE A 50 -1.08 0.48 -2.75
CA PHE A 50 -2.48 0.07 -2.90
C PHE A 50 -3.07 0.51 -4.25
N THR A 51 -2.89 1.78 -4.61
CA THR A 51 -3.41 2.34 -5.86
C THR A 51 -2.73 1.75 -7.09
N SER A 52 -1.40 1.59 -7.08
CA SER A 52 -0.66 0.91 -8.15
C SER A 52 -1.08 -0.55 -8.32
N GLY A 53 -1.28 -1.28 -7.21
CA GLY A 53 -1.70 -2.69 -7.26
C GLY A 53 -3.07 -2.86 -7.91
N ILE A 54 -4.05 -2.06 -7.48
CA ILE A 54 -5.41 -2.08 -8.05
C ILE A 54 -5.37 -1.69 -9.53
N SER A 55 -4.60 -0.67 -9.89
CA SER A 55 -4.46 -0.24 -11.29
C SER A 55 -3.94 -1.38 -12.17
N LEU A 56 -2.91 -2.10 -11.70
CA LEU A 56 -2.35 -3.23 -12.44
C LEU A 56 -3.33 -4.41 -12.56
N VAL A 57 -4.08 -4.74 -11.50
CA VAL A 57 -5.14 -5.77 -11.57
C VAL A 57 -6.23 -5.38 -12.56
N ARG A 58 -6.70 -4.12 -12.54
CA ARG A 58 -7.80 -3.64 -13.40
C ARG A 58 -7.40 -3.52 -14.88
N THR A 59 -6.15 -3.18 -15.17
CA THR A 59 -5.67 -2.98 -16.54
C THR A 59 -5.21 -4.27 -17.22
N THR A 60 -5.08 -5.37 -16.47
CA THR A 60 -4.71 -6.66 -17.03
C THR A 60 -5.96 -7.32 -17.64
N LYS A 61 -6.07 -7.32 -18.97
CA LYS A 61 -6.93 -8.26 -19.68
C LYS A 61 -6.30 -9.64 -19.62
N ASP A 62 -7.11 -10.67 -19.35
CA ASP A 62 -6.65 -12.05 -19.51
C ASP A 62 -6.49 -12.32 -21.01
N GLU A 63 -5.25 -12.28 -21.51
CA GLU A 63 -4.93 -12.71 -22.87
C GLU A 63 -5.23 -14.22 -22.96
N SER A 64 -6.09 -14.59 -23.91
CA SER A 64 -6.45 -15.98 -24.24
C SER A 64 -5.56 -16.49 -25.36
#